data_AF-S0NLJ5-F1
#
_entry.id   AF-S0NLJ5-F1
#
_cell.length_a   1.000
_cell.length_b   1.000
_cell.length_c   1.000
_cell.angle_alpha   90.00
_cell.angle_beta   90.00
_cell.angle_gamma   90.00
#
_symmetry.space_group_name_H-M   'P 1'
#
loop_
_entity.id
_entity.type
_entity.pdbx_description
1 polymer ?
#
loop_
_entity_poly.entity_id
_entity_poly.type
_entity_poly.pdbx_seq_one_letter_code
_entity_poly.pdbx_strand_id
1 'polypeptide(L)'
;MFFAYGIQACLYLTAKWRMFSYRDVRFFALQNTRHLLSKSWRTLALISVIVGIAISLIGGAISVFEMSYRYTDLSQPVDFQITADESKQLEQLIQESGGEITDKLTVSLKAVGTHSLQPIQFLEDETYENIAIFDLISESMYHDIRQIVPRLPELKLTKADQGVMVDLSPAMVSKRQFSKAEQKITLPNENTVHLTQRFSTMIGDSLLRYGSNLLVVTDELYQKVEGIDYQLVYLNATGYNEEQLQKKYVSQLPTDWGHDVSYHYVYKEGQLKGSIKPVSDEASSENKEEQRISRLNQTSRYPNVRSDRRQGGIFLYVALFVGMIVLITTASTLMVRQFFEAGREKQNYQLLQQIGIPKKTLRRAVYHQNAWIFFPTMLLATTHGSFAIYMLTELVQDANYWVAYLFCFITIFIFTSAYFLTTNFYLRIVEE
;
A
#
# COMPACT_ATOMS: atom_id res chain seq x y z
N MET A 1 19.94 -23.30 0.79
CA MET A 1 19.76 -24.56 0.03
C MET A 1 20.20 -24.48 -1.42
N PHE A 2 19.80 -23.46 -2.19
CA PHE A 2 20.12 -23.34 -3.62
C PHE A 2 21.62 -23.47 -3.95
N PHE A 3 22.49 -22.64 -3.33
CA PHE A 3 23.94 -22.72 -3.58
C PHE A 3 24.63 -23.96 -2.99
N ALA A 4 24.09 -24.50 -1.90
CA ALA A 4 24.68 -25.65 -1.22
C ALA A 4 24.41 -26.96 -1.99
N TYR A 5 23.22 -27.10 -2.57
CA TYR A 5 22.78 -28.38 -3.18
C TYR A 5 22.25 -28.21 -4.60
N GLY A 6 21.39 -27.22 -4.86
CA GLY A 6 20.72 -27.06 -6.16
C GLY A 6 21.66 -26.77 -7.32
N ILE A 7 22.52 -25.75 -7.16
CA ILE A 7 23.52 -25.42 -8.19
C ILE A 7 24.58 -26.51 -8.35
N GLN A 8 24.92 -27.22 -7.26
CA GLN A 8 25.85 -28.34 -7.33
C GLN A 8 25.26 -29.50 -8.14
N ALA A 9 23.96 -29.76 -8.00
CA ALA A 9 23.24 -30.74 -8.81
C ALA A 9 23.18 -30.30 -10.29
N CYS A 10 22.94 -29.01 -10.57
CA CYS A 10 22.98 -28.48 -11.94
C CYS A 10 24.37 -28.63 -12.57
N LEU A 11 25.44 -28.31 -11.82
CA LEU A 11 26.83 -28.51 -12.26
C LEU A 11 27.15 -30.00 -12.46
N TYR A 12 26.63 -30.89 -11.62
CA TYR A 12 26.78 -32.33 -11.78
C TYR A 12 26.08 -32.85 -13.04
N LEU A 13 24.84 -32.42 -13.29
CA LEU A 13 24.06 -32.81 -14.46
C LEU A 13 24.70 -32.29 -15.76
N THR A 14 25.14 -31.03 -15.78
CA THR A 14 25.85 -30.43 -16.93
C THR A 14 27.20 -31.10 -17.18
N ALA A 15 27.92 -31.50 -16.12
CA ALA A 15 29.15 -32.28 -16.24
C ALA A 15 28.91 -33.71 -16.78
N LYS A 16 27.72 -34.29 -16.57
CA LYS A 16 27.33 -35.60 -17.09
C LYS A 16 26.85 -35.55 -18.55
N TRP A 17 26.53 -34.36 -19.06
CA TRP A 17 26.03 -34.18 -20.41
C TRP A 17 27.17 -34.25 -21.43
N ARG A 18 27.31 -35.42 -22.07
CA ARG A 18 28.49 -35.80 -22.88
C ARG A 18 28.84 -34.81 -24.00
N MET A 19 27.86 -34.17 -24.63
CA MET A 19 28.09 -33.17 -25.68
C MET A 19 28.70 -31.85 -25.17
N PHE A 20 28.52 -31.52 -23.89
CA PHE A 20 28.96 -30.23 -23.32
C PHE A 20 30.24 -30.34 -22.49
N SER A 21 30.42 -31.47 -21.79
CA SER A 21 31.47 -31.66 -20.77
C SER A 21 32.81 -32.14 -21.32
N TYR A 22 32.82 -32.97 -22.38
CA TYR A 22 34.03 -33.62 -22.91
C TYR A 22 34.79 -32.80 -23.97
N ARG A 23 34.38 -31.55 -24.23
CA ARG A 23 35.13 -30.63 -25.11
C ARG A 23 36.09 -29.78 -24.28
N ASP A 24 37.39 -29.90 -24.56
CA ASP A 24 38.47 -29.08 -24.01
C ASP A 24 38.64 -29.20 -22.47
N VAL A 25 39.03 -28.10 -21.81
CA VAL A 25 39.33 -27.99 -20.36
C VAL A 25 38.04 -27.69 -19.56
N ARG A 26 36.86 -27.82 -20.17
CA ARG A 26 35.56 -27.49 -19.55
C ARG A 26 35.23 -28.38 -18.36
N PHE A 27 35.62 -29.65 -18.42
CA PHE A 27 35.47 -30.58 -17.30
C PHE A 27 36.24 -30.09 -16.05
N PHE A 28 37.50 -29.69 -16.24
CA PHE A 28 38.30 -29.10 -15.17
C PHE A 28 37.67 -27.80 -14.64
N ALA A 29 37.23 -26.91 -15.53
CA ALA A 29 36.57 -25.66 -15.15
C ALA A 29 35.30 -25.93 -14.31
N LEU A 30 34.45 -26.87 -14.73
CA LEU A 30 33.22 -27.26 -14.02
C LEU A 30 33.51 -27.86 -12.65
N GLN A 31 34.51 -28.73 -12.55
CA GLN A 31 34.85 -29.40 -11.30
C GLN A 31 35.49 -28.43 -10.29
N ASN A 32 36.33 -27.52 -10.77
CA ASN A 32 36.92 -26.46 -9.98
C ASN A 32 35.87 -25.45 -9.49
N THR A 33 34.98 -25.03 -10.41
CA THR A 33 33.81 -24.19 -10.10
C THR A 33 32.94 -24.81 -9.01
N ARG A 34 32.67 -26.12 -9.08
CA ARG A 34 31.91 -26.84 -8.06
C ARG A 34 32.61 -26.83 -6.70
N HIS A 35 33.94 -27.01 -6.67
CA HIS A 35 34.72 -26.92 -5.44
C HIS A 35 34.62 -25.51 -4.82
N LEU A 36 34.83 -24.46 -5.62
CA LEU A 36 34.70 -23.08 -5.17
C LEU A 36 33.31 -22.76 -4.65
N LEU A 37 32.25 -23.15 -5.36
CA LEU A 37 30.87 -23.00 -4.93
C LEU A 37 30.59 -23.72 -3.61
N SER A 38 31.09 -24.94 -3.44
CA SER A 38 30.93 -25.70 -2.20
C SER A 38 31.62 -25.04 -0.99
N LYS A 39 32.71 -24.32 -1.22
CA LYS A 39 33.45 -23.58 -0.19
C LYS A 39 32.83 -22.21 0.10
N SER A 40 32.10 -21.64 -0.85
CA SER A 40 31.62 -20.25 -0.84
C SER A 40 30.11 -20.08 -0.75
N TRP A 41 29.35 -21.17 -0.73
CA TRP A 41 27.89 -21.14 -0.87
C TRP A 41 27.19 -20.21 0.14
N ARG A 42 27.69 -20.11 1.38
CA ARG A 42 27.10 -19.25 2.42
C ARG A 42 27.16 -17.78 2.03
N THR A 43 28.29 -17.32 1.50
CA THR A 43 28.46 -15.93 1.10
C THR A 43 27.67 -15.61 -0.16
N LEU A 44 27.62 -16.53 -1.13
CA LEU A 44 26.80 -16.34 -2.34
C LEU A 44 25.32 -16.28 -2.00
N ALA A 45 24.86 -17.14 -1.08
CA ALA A 45 23.51 -17.09 -0.55
C ALA A 45 23.24 -15.77 0.18
N LEU A 46 24.15 -15.35 1.07
CA LEU A 46 24.03 -14.09 1.81
C LEU A 46 23.93 -12.89 0.87
N ILE A 47 24.81 -12.80 -0.14
CA ILE A 47 24.77 -11.74 -1.16
C ILE A 47 23.42 -11.73 -1.88
N SER A 48 22.96 -12.90 -2.33
CA SER A 48 21.68 -13.00 -3.06
C SER A 48 20.50 -12.54 -2.20
N VAL A 49 20.48 -12.92 -0.92
CA VAL A 49 19.44 -12.55 0.03
C VAL A 49 19.49 -11.06 0.33
N ILE A 50 20.67 -10.50 0.59
CA ILE A 50 20.82 -9.06 0.89
C ILE A 50 20.35 -8.20 -0.30
N VAL A 51 20.72 -8.57 -1.54
CA VAL A 51 20.26 -7.87 -2.74
C VAL A 51 18.75 -8.04 -2.94
N GLY A 52 18.23 -9.25 -2.71
CA GLY A 52 16.78 -9.49 -2.74
C GLY A 52 16.03 -8.61 -1.75
N ILE A 53 16.52 -8.49 -0.50
CA ILE A 53 15.97 -7.60 0.53
C ILE A 53 16.02 -6.14 0.08
N ALA A 54 17.12 -5.70 -0.53
CA ALA A 54 17.22 -4.33 -1.05
C ALA A 54 16.16 -4.02 -2.11
N ILE A 55 15.91 -4.94 -3.05
CA ILE A 55 14.82 -4.81 -4.03
C ILE A 55 13.47 -4.76 -3.33
N SER A 56 13.24 -5.66 -2.37
CA SER A 56 12.00 -5.72 -1.59
C SER A 56 11.75 -4.47 -0.75
N LEU A 57 12.79 -3.84 -0.20
CA LEU A 57 12.68 -2.58 0.55
C LEU A 57 12.18 -1.45 -0.35
N ILE A 58 12.65 -1.38 -1.60
CA ILE A 58 12.17 -0.41 -2.58
C ILE A 58 10.72 -0.69 -2.96
N GLY A 59 10.38 -1.96 -3.22
CA GLY A 59 8.99 -2.37 -3.45
C GLY A 59 8.08 -1.98 -2.28
N GLY A 60 8.47 -2.29 -1.05
CA GLY A 60 7.73 -1.94 0.16
C GLY A 60 7.59 -0.44 0.36
N ALA A 61 8.62 0.34 0.03
CA ALA A 61 8.55 1.80 0.06
C ALA A 61 7.51 2.36 -0.91
N ILE A 62 7.43 1.82 -2.13
CA ILE A 62 6.38 2.15 -3.10
C ILE A 62 5.01 1.76 -2.56
N SER A 63 4.86 0.56 -1.98
CA SER A 63 3.59 0.11 -1.39
C SER A 63 3.09 1.06 -0.30
N VAL A 64 3.96 1.47 0.63
CA VAL A 64 3.60 2.40 1.70
C VAL A 64 3.21 3.77 1.14
N PHE A 65 3.95 4.26 0.15
CA PHE A 65 3.65 5.53 -0.51
C PHE A 65 2.30 5.52 -1.21
N GLU A 66 2.04 4.51 -2.04
CA GLU A 66 0.78 4.34 -2.77
C GLU A 66 -0.39 4.09 -1.83
N MET A 67 -0.20 3.31 -0.75
CA MET A 67 -1.24 3.10 0.26
C MET A 67 -1.62 4.40 0.98
N SER A 68 -0.62 5.23 1.31
CA SER A 68 -0.85 6.53 1.97
C SER A 68 -1.56 7.50 1.02
N TYR A 69 -1.10 7.59 -0.23
CA TYR A 69 -1.73 8.44 -1.24
C TYR A 69 -3.16 7.99 -1.53
N ARG A 70 -3.40 6.68 -1.67
CA ARG A 70 -4.74 6.11 -1.86
C ARG A 70 -5.64 6.37 -0.67
N TYR A 71 -5.11 6.33 0.56
CA TYR A 71 -5.88 6.69 1.75
C TYR A 71 -6.38 8.13 1.66
N THR A 72 -5.50 9.08 1.34
CA THR A 72 -5.86 10.50 1.19
C THR A 72 -6.80 10.75 0.02
N ASP A 73 -6.62 10.07 -1.11
CA ASP A 73 -7.53 10.15 -2.25
C ASP A 73 -8.94 9.58 -1.93
N LEU A 74 -9.04 8.61 -1.02
CA LEU A 74 -10.33 8.06 -0.59
C LEU A 74 -10.98 8.94 0.49
N SER A 75 -10.22 9.32 1.52
CA SER A 75 -10.73 10.13 2.63
C SER A 75 -11.00 11.58 2.23
N GLN A 76 -10.35 12.08 1.18
CA GLN A 76 -10.51 13.45 0.70
C GLN A 76 -10.65 13.43 -0.83
N PRO A 77 -11.84 13.03 -1.35
CA PRO A 77 -12.05 12.84 -2.77
C PRO A 77 -12.25 14.16 -3.55
N VAL A 78 -12.43 15.27 -2.83
CA VAL A 78 -12.60 16.64 -3.37
C VAL A 78 -11.61 17.59 -2.71
N ASP A 79 -11.40 18.78 -3.29
CA ASP A 79 -10.43 19.75 -2.76
C ASP A 79 -10.80 20.25 -1.36
N PHE A 80 -12.09 20.48 -1.13
CA PHE A 80 -12.63 20.95 0.15
C PHE A 80 -13.91 20.23 0.53
N GLN A 81 -14.05 19.92 1.82
CA GLN A 81 -15.33 19.57 2.42
C GLN A 81 -15.58 20.53 3.57
N ILE A 82 -16.79 21.10 3.61
CA ILE A 82 -17.13 22.15 4.57
C ILE A 82 -18.59 22.06 4.94
N THR A 83 -18.98 22.54 6.11
CA THR A 83 -20.38 22.67 6.48
C THR A 83 -21.10 23.68 5.58
N ALA A 84 -22.40 23.46 5.40
CA ALA A 84 -23.19 24.27 4.46
C ALA A 84 -23.25 25.76 4.84
N ASP A 85 -23.20 26.08 6.13
CA ASP A 85 -23.22 27.45 6.67
C ASP A 85 -21.93 28.23 6.38
N GLU A 86 -20.77 27.57 6.40
CA GLU A 86 -19.47 28.19 6.12
C GLU A 86 -19.10 28.17 4.62
N SER A 87 -19.82 27.40 3.80
CA SER A 87 -19.51 27.19 2.37
C SER A 87 -19.37 28.49 1.55
N LYS A 88 -20.22 29.48 1.80
CA LYS A 88 -20.19 30.77 1.08
C LYS A 88 -18.90 31.55 1.31
N GLN A 89 -18.34 31.48 2.52
CA GLN A 89 -17.06 32.14 2.84
C GLN A 89 -15.91 31.48 2.08
N LEU A 90 -15.93 30.14 1.96
CA LEU A 90 -14.94 29.42 1.15
C LEU A 90 -15.04 29.80 -0.33
N GLU A 91 -16.25 29.88 -0.88
CA GLU A 91 -16.46 30.28 -2.28
C GLU A 91 -15.89 31.67 -2.57
N GLN A 92 -16.16 32.63 -1.68
CA GLN A 92 -15.60 33.98 -1.79
C GLN A 92 -14.08 33.97 -1.70
N LEU A 93 -13.51 33.21 -0.75
CA LEU A 93 -12.07 33.12 -0.56
C LEU A 93 -11.35 32.52 -1.80
N ILE A 94 -11.96 31.54 -2.45
CA ILE A 94 -11.45 30.93 -3.69
C ILE A 94 -11.43 31.98 -4.81
N GLN A 95 -12.54 32.70 -5.01
CA GLN A 95 -12.65 33.75 -6.03
C GLN A 95 -11.66 34.90 -5.81
N GLU A 96 -11.52 35.38 -4.56
CA GLU A 96 -10.53 36.41 -4.18
C GLU A 96 -9.08 35.96 -4.38
N SER A 97 -8.85 34.65 -4.45
CA SER A 97 -7.54 34.06 -4.72
C SER A 97 -7.33 33.75 -6.21
N GLY A 98 -8.22 34.23 -7.08
CA GLY A 98 -8.20 34.02 -8.53
C GLY A 98 -8.66 32.64 -8.98
N GLY A 99 -9.32 31.89 -8.07
CA GLY A 99 -9.82 30.55 -8.33
C GLY A 99 -11.22 30.50 -8.94
N GLU A 100 -11.49 29.43 -9.67
CA GLU A 100 -12.79 29.10 -10.25
C GLU A 100 -13.28 27.76 -9.69
N ILE A 101 -14.53 27.72 -9.24
CA ILE A 101 -15.17 26.50 -8.75
C ILE A 101 -15.58 25.65 -9.94
N THR A 102 -15.11 24.40 -9.99
CA THR A 102 -15.42 23.47 -11.09
C THR A 102 -16.62 22.60 -10.76
N ASP A 103 -16.69 22.11 -9.52
CA ASP A 103 -17.74 21.22 -9.05
C ASP A 103 -18.18 21.65 -7.65
N LYS A 104 -19.49 21.57 -7.41
CA LYS A 104 -20.09 21.83 -6.10
C LYS A 104 -21.28 20.91 -5.90
N LEU A 105 -21.28 20.18 -4.79
CA LEU A 105 -22.39 19.31 -4.40
C LEU A 105 -22.70 19.50 -2.91
N THR A 106 -23.96 19.70 -2.57
CA THR A 106 -24.43 19.70 -1.17
C THR A 106 -24.92 18.30 -0.82
N VAL A 107 -24.14 17.59 0.00
CA VAL A 107 -24.43 16.26 0.48
C VAL A 107 -25.28 16.35 1.74
N SER A 108 -26.48 15.77 1.68
CA SER A 108 -27.37 15.66 2.84
C SER A 108 -27.16 14.32 3.54
N LEU A 109 -26.86 14.38 4.84
CA LEU A 109 -26.64 13.21 5.69
C LEU A 109 -27.58 13.26 6.90
N LYS A 110 -27.81 12.10 7.51
CA LYS A 110 -28.61 11.99 8.72
C LYS A 110 -27.91 11.13 9.76
N ALA A 111 -27.60 11.68 10.92
CA ALA A 111 -27.01 10.93 12.04
C ALA A 111 -28.10 10.20 12.83
N VAL A 112 -27.93 8.89 13.01
CA VAL A 112 -28.93 8.03 13.63
C VAL A 112 -28.26 7.03 14.57
N GLY A 113 -28.89 6.76 15.72
CA GLY A 113 -28.46 5.67 16.60
C GLY A 113 -28.73 4.31 15.97
N THR A 114 -27.79 3.39 16.10
CA THR A 114 -27.89 2.05 15.53
C THR A 114 -27.61 1.01 16.59
N HIS A 115 -28.19 -0.18 16.40
CA HIS A 115 -27.82 -1.38 17.12
C HIS A 115 -27.46 -2.47 16.11
N SER A 116 -26.31 -3.09 16.30
CA SER A 116 -25.83 -4.19 15.46
C SER A 116 -25.11 -5.24 16.29
N LEU A 117 -25.02 -6.47 15.77
CA LEU A 117 -24.20 -7.53 16.33
C LEU A 117 -22.88 -7.60 15.55
N GLN A 118 -21.76 -7.48 16.25
CA GLN A 118 -20.43 -7.60 15.64
C GLN A 118 -19.75 -8.89 16.11
N PRO A 119 -19.05 -9.61 15.21
CA PRO A 119 -18.31 -10.80 15.59
C PRO A 119 -17.13 -10.43 16.48
N ILE A 120 -16.84 -11.28 17.46
CA ILE A 120 -15.62 -11.17 18.25
C ILE A 120 -14.46 -11.62 17.36
N GLN A 121 -13.44 -10.76 17.24
CA GLN A 121 -12.29 -11.06 16.41
C GLN A 121 -11.63 -12.37 16.90
N PHE A 122 -11.39 -13.31 15.97
CA PHE A 122 -10.85 -14.66 16.23
C PHE A 122 -11.79 -15.68 16.90
N LEU A 123 -13.04 -15.33 17.19
CA LEU A 123 -14.09 -16.24 17.68
C LEU A 123 -15.32 -16.12 16.77
N GLU A 124 -15.34 -16.88 15.67
CA GLU A 124 -16.31 -16.69 14.57
C GLU A 124 -17.78 -16.86 14.97
N ASP A 125 -18.07 -17.59 16.06
CA ASP A 125 -19.42 -17.88 16.53
C ASP A 125 -19.89 -16.98 17.67
N GLU A 126 -19.02 -16.11 18.22
CA GLU A 126 -19.39 -15.19 19.28
C GLU A 126 -19.61 -13.78 18.72
N THR A 127 -20.69 -13.12 19.15
CA THR A 127 -21.01 -11.74 18.78
C THR A 127 -21.21 -10.89 20.03
N TYR A 128 -20.98 -9.59 19.91
CA TYR A 128 -21.28 -8.61 20.95
C TYR A 128 -22.21 -7.53 20.41
N GLU A 129 -23.05 -6.99 21.30
CA GLU A 129 -23.94 -5.88 20.98
C GLU A 129 -23.15 -4.59 20.82
N ASN A 130 -23.39 -3.87 19.74
CA ASN A 130 -22.80 -2.58 19.45
C ASN A 130 -23.90 -1.55 19.23
N ILE A 131 -23.97 -0.56 20.12
CA ILE A 131 -24.80 0.63 19.96
C ILE A 131 -23.87 1.80 19.60
N ALA A 132 -24.11 2.42 18.44
CA ALA A 132 -23.26 3.49 17.92
C ALA A 132 -24.07 4.43 17.02
N ILE A 133 -23.55 5.64 16.78
CA ILE A 133 -24.10 6.57 15.80
C ILE A 133 -23.53 6.24 14.42
N PHE A 134 -24.40 6.02 13.44
CA PHE A 134 -24.03 5.89 12.04
C PHE A 134 -24.62 7.07 11.26
N ASP A 135 -23.99 7.43 10.16
CA ASP A 135 -24.56 8.38 9.21
C ASP A 135 -25.32 7.66 8.11
N LEU A 136 -26.50 8.14 7.77
CA LEU A 136 -27.31 7.66 6.67
C LEU A 136 -27.20 8.62 5.48
N ILE A 137 -27.20 8.04 4.29
CA ILE A 137 -27.30 8.74 3.01
C ILE A 137 -28.33 7.99 2.14
N SER A 138 -29.12 8.73 1.36
CA SER A 138 -30.04 8.12 0.40
C SER A 138 -29.29 7.56 -0.82
N GLU A 139 -29.89 6.58 -1.48
CA GLU A 139 -29.39 6.03 -2.75
C GLU A 139 -29.23 7.12 -3.82
N SER A 140 -30.21 8.03 -3.96
CA SER A 140 -30.12 9.17 -4.88
C SER A 140 -28.89 10.05 -4.60
N MET A 141 -28.67 10.44 -3.33
CA MET A 141 -27.55 11.28 -2.95
C MET A 141 -26.21 10.56 -3.14
N TYR A 142 -26.16 9.24 -2.88
CA TYR A 142 -24.98 8.45 -3.19
C TYR A 142 -24.64 8.51 -4.68
N HIS A 143 -25.65 8.38 -5.56
CA HIS A 143 -25.45 8.52 -7.01
C HIS A 143 -24.98 9.91 -7.44
N ASP A 144 -25.48 10.98 -6.79
CA ASP A 144 -25.01 12.33 -7.05
C ASP A 144 -23.53 12.50 -6.68
N ILE A 145 -23.09 11.93 -5.54
CA ILE A 145 -21.67 11.96 -5.17
C ILE A 145 -20.81 11.18 -6.17
N ARG A 146 -21.31 10.08 -6.77
CA ARG A 146 -20.56 9.37 -7.82
C ARG A 146 -20.27 10.24 -9.05
N GLN A 147 -21.07 11.27 -9.32
CA GLN A 147 -20.83 12.16 -10.47
C GLN A 147 -19.55 12.99 -10.28
N ILE A 148 -19.28 13.43 -9.05
CA ILE A 148 -18.07 14.18 -8.68
C ILE A 148 -16.93 13.28 -8.17
N VAL A 149 -17.26 12.06 -7.70
CA VAL A 149 -16.30 11.04 -7.25
C VAL A 149 -16.53 9.72 -8.03
N PRO A 150 -16.10 9.62 -9.30
CA PRO A 150 -16.41 8.48 -10.17
C PRO A 150 -15.86 7.13 -9.71
N ARG A 151 -14.89 7.13 -8.79
CA ARG A 151 -14.24 5.91 -8.25
C ARG A 151 -15.13 5.16 -7.26
N LEU A 152 -16.19 5.77 -6.75
CA LEU A 152 -17.12 5.10 -5.84
C LEU A 152 -17.79 3.90 -6.54
N PRO A 153 -17.97 2.76 -5.85
CA PRO A 153 -18.65 1.60 -6.42
C PRO A 153 -20.07 1.93 -6.92
N GLU A 154 -20.53 1.20 -7.92
CA GLU A 154 -21.94 1.27 -8.30
C GLU A 154 -22.76 0.38 -7.36
N LEU A 155 -23.95 0.84 -6.97
CA LEU A 155 -24.89 0.07 -6.18
C LEU A 155 -26.31 0.32 -6.67
N LYS A 156 -27.21 -0.60 -6.35
CA LYS A 156 -28.64 -0.47 -6.59
C LYS A 156 -29.42 -1.18 -5.49
N LEU A 157 -30.30 -0.47 -4.81
CA LEU A 157 -31.18 -1.03 -3.79
C LEU A 157 -32.53 -1.37 -4.42
N THR A 158 -33.04 -2.57 -4.11
CA THR A 158 -34.26 -3.10 -4.76
C THR A 158 -35.43 -3.27 -3.82
N LYS A 159 -35.17 -3.37 -2.51
CA LYS A 159 -36.19 -3.48 -1.46
C LYS A 159 -36.07 -2.30 -0.50
N ALA A 160 -37.19 -1.87 0.06
CA ALA A 160 -37.26 -0.71 0.96
C ALA A 160 -36.32 -0.81 2.18
N ASP A 161 -36.11 -2.01 2.71
CA ASP A 161 -35.29 -2.30 3.89
C ASP A 161 -33.82 -2.65 3.57
N GLN A 162 -33.41 -2.61 2.30
CA GLN A 162 -32.02 -2.89 1.93
C GLN A 162 -31.12 -1.69 2.21
N GLY A 163 -29.88 -1.99 2.57
CA GLY A 163 -28.83 -1.00 2.62
C GLY A 163 -27.46 -1.58 2.33
N VAL A 164 -26.51 -0.67 2.13
CA VAL A 164 -25.10 -0.97 1.93
C VAL A 164 -24.30 -0.24 2.99
N MET A 165 -23.37 -0.96 3.61
CA MET A 165 -22.47 -0.35 4.58
C MET A 165 -21.20 0.11 3.88
N VAL A 166 -20.85 1.37 4.08
CA VAL A 166 -19.56 1.94 3.71
C VAL A 166 -18.78 2.12 5.00
N ASP A 167 -17.76 1.28 5.19
CA ASP A 167 -16.96 1.25 6.41
C ASP A 167 -15.48 1.52 6.16
N LEU A 168 -14.81 2.00 7.21
CA LEU A 168 -13.37 2.23 7.25
C LEU A 168 -12.58 0.93 7.53
N SER A 169 -13.03 -0.21 7.01
CA SER A 169 -12.33 -1.47 7.27
C SER A 169 -11.02 -1.51 6.47
N PRO A 170 -9.84 -1.69 7.12
CA PRO A 170 -8.58 -1.83 6.41
C PRO A 170 -8.67 -3.01 5.44
N ALA A 171 -8.05 -2.86 4.28
CA ALA A 171 -8.12 -3.71 3.08
C ALA A 171 -7.88 -5.24 3.27
N MET A 172 -7.65 -5.71 4.50
CA MET A 172 -7.47 -7.12 4.84
C MET A 172 -8.78 -7.90 5.08
N VAL A 173 -9.94 -7.24 5.23
CA VAL A 173 -11.22 -7.94 5.52
C VAL A 173 -12.19 -7.94 4.32
N SER A 174 -11.82 -7.34 3.18
CA SER A 174 -12.73 -7.02 2.06
C SER A 174 -13.43 -8.21 1.39
N LYS A 175 -13.03 -9.45 1.67
CA LYS A 175 -13.67 -10.67 1.13
C LYS A 175 -14.53 -11.45 2.12
N ARG A 176 -14.65 -11.01 3.38
CA ARG A 176 -15.54 -11.70 4.33
C ARG A 176 -16.98 -11.31 4.02
N GLN A 177 -17.79 -12.27 3.56
CA GLN A 177 -19.24 -12.10 3.49
C GLN A 177 -19.77 -11.81 4.90
N PHE A 178 -20.74 -10.90 5.03
CA PHE A 178 -21.41 -10.68 6.31
C PHE A 178 -21.90 -12.02 6.88
N SER A 179 -21.61 -12.28 8.15
CA SER A 179 -22.32 -13.32 8.88
C SER A 179 -23.81 -12.99 8.93
N LYS A 180 -24.69 -14.00 9.11
CA LYS A 180 -26.14 -13.76 9.21
C LYS A 180 -26.52 -12.74 10.29
N ALA A 181 -25.73 -12.64 11.36
CA ALA A 181 -25.94 -11.69 12.45
C ALA A 181 -25.54 -10.25 12.08
N GLU A 182 -24.49 -10.06 11.27
CA GLU A 182 -24.04 -8.73 10.83
C GLU A 182 -24.92 -8.14 9.73
N GLN A 183 -25.76 -8.95 9.07
CA GLN A 183 -26.62 -8.49 7.98
C GLN A 183 -27.79 -7.62 8.45
N LYS A 184 -28.06 -7.50 9.75
CA LYS A 184 -29.18 -6.73 10.28
C LYS A 184 -28.67 -5.59 11.17
N ILE A 185 -28.98 -4.36 10.77
CA ILE A 185 -28.83 -3.18 11.61
C ILE A 185 -30.23 -2.74 12.05
N THR A 186 -30.42 -2.58 13.35
CA THR A 186 -31.65 -2.01 13.92
C THR A 186 -31.48 -0.51 14.08
N LEU A 187 -32.44 0.25 13.55
CA LEU A 187 -32.56 1.70 13.68
C LEU A 187 -33.68 2.04 14.69
N PRO A 188 -33.81 3.30 15.14
CA PRO A 188 -34.88 3.71 16.03
C PRO A 188 -36.26 3.59 15.35
N ASN A 189 -37.32 3.58 16.16
CA ASN A 189 -38.72 3.53 15.71
C ASN A 189 -39.05 2.31 14.83
N GLU A 190 -38.59 1.13 15.25
CA GLU A 190 -38.86 -0.17 14.59
C GLU A 190 -38.38 -0.29 13.14
N ASN A 191 -37.44 0.55 12.74
CA ASN A 191 -36.82 0.47 11.41
C ASN A 191 -35.64 -0.51 11.43
N THR A 192 -35.44 -1.23 10.33
CA THR A 192 -34.33 -2.17 10.18
C THR A 192 -33.71 -2.06 8.79
N VAL A 193 -32.39 -2.17 8.73
CA VAL A 193 -31.63 -2.22 7.48
C VAL A 193 -31.03 -3.62 7.34
N HIS A 194 -31.32 -4.25 6.21
CA HIS A 194 -30.71 -5.51 5.79
C HIS A 194 -29.55 -5.22 4.85
N LEU A 195 -28.33 -5.46 5.34
CA LEU A 195 -27.10 -5.22 4.58
C LEU A 195 -26.91 -6.26 3.48
N THR A 196 -26.80 -5.78 2.25
CA THR A 196 -26.57 -6.63 1.07
C THR A 196 -25.09 -6.65 0.68
N GLN A 197 -24.40 -5.52 0.86
CA GLN A 197 -23.02 -5.32 0.44
C GLN A 197 -22.27 -4.44 1.45
N ARG A 198 -20.94 -4.58 1.43
CA ARG A 198 -20.00 -3.76 2.20
C ARG A 198 -18.98 -3.18 1.23
N PHE A 199 -18.77 -1.87 1.28
CA PHE A 199 -17.69 -1.23 0.55
C PHE A 199 -16.65 -0.70 1.53
N SER A 200 -15.42 -1.17 1.37
CA SER A 200 -14.23 -0.59 2.01
C SER A 200 -13.82 0.63 1.17
N THR A 201 -14.55 1.73 1.36
CA THR A 201 -14.32 3.01 0.67
C THR A 201 -14.69 4.16 1.60
N MET A 202 -14.42 5.38 1.17
CA MET A 202 -14.79 6.58 1.91
C MET A 202 -15.45 7.55 0.94
N ILE A 203 -16.49 8.22 1.41
CA ILE A 203 -17.18 9.27 0.65
C ILE A 203 -16.61 10.65 1.01
N GLY A 204 -15.67 10.70 1.95
CA GLY A 204 -15.14 11.93 2.50
C GLY A 204 -14.51 11.69 3.86
N ASP A 205 -14.06 12.77 4.46
CA ASP A 205 -13.36 12.73 5.74
C ASP A 205 -14.38 12.35 6.82
N SER A 206 -14.12 11.24 7.51
CA SER A 206 -15.01 10.75 8.55
C SER A 206 -15.13 11.72 9.72
N LEU A 207 -14.16 12.62 9.91
CA LEU A 207 -14.19 13.60 11.00
C LEU A 207 -15.24 14.70 10.79
N LEU A 208 -15.72 14.91 9.55
CA LEU A 208 -16.85 15.82 9.26
C LEU A 208 -18.22 15.18 9.50
N ARG A 209 -18.25 13.92 9.92
CA ARG A 209 -19.46 13.13 10.15
C ARG A 209 -19.54 12.70 11.62
N TYR A 210 -20.73 12.30 12.07
CA TYR A 210 -20.94 11.88 13.47
C TYR A 210 -20.59 10.41 13.71
N GLY A 211 -20.83 9.56 12.70
CA GLY A 211 -20.55 8.14 12.75
C GLY A 211 -19.27 7.77 12.00
N SER A 212 -18.56 6.77 12.53
CA SER A 212 -17.43 6.16 11.81
C SER A 212 -17.89 5.39 10.57
N ASN A 213 -19.09 4.81 10.62
CA ASN A 213 -19.71 4.05 9.54
C ASN A 213 -20.81 4.86 8.85
N LEU A 214 -20.96 4.63 7.54
CA LEU A 214 -22.02 5.21 6.72
C LEU A 214 -22.92 4.10 6.17
N LEU A 215 -24.22 4.33 6.18
CA LEU A 215 -25.22 3.47 5.55
C LEU A 215 -25.85 4.16 4.36
N VAL A 216 -25.72 3.54 3.19
CA VAL A 216 -26.53 3.89 2.03
C VAL A 216 -27.84 3.13 2.13
N VAL A 217 -28.96 3.83 2.17
CA VAL A 217 -30.31 3.26 2.29
C VAL A 217 -31.21 3.79 1.17
N THR A 218 -32.36 3.16 0.97
CA THR A 218 -33.36 3.66 0.01
C THR A 218 -33.84 5.06 0.40
N ASP A 219 -34.24 5.86 -0.58
CA ASP A 219 -34.81 7.19 -0.35
C ASP A 219 -36.04 7.14 0.58
N GLU A 220 -36.89 6.12 0.42
CA GLU A 220 -38.06 5.90 1.28
C GLU A 220 -37.66 5.69 2.74
N LEU A 221 -36.68 4.82 3.00
CA LEU A 221 -36.21 4.57 4.37
C LEU A 221 -35.49 5.78 4.95
N TYR A 222 -34.69 6.50 4.14
CA TYR A 222 -34.02 7.72 4.56
C TYR A 222 -35.03 8.76 5.07
N GLN A 223 -36.16 8.95 4.38
CA GLN A 223 -37.20 9.89 4.80
C GLN A 223 -37.96 9.41 6.04
N LYS A 224 -38.15 8.10 6.20
CA LYS A 224 -38.89 7.50 7.33
C LYS A 224 -38.13 7.56 8.66
N VAL A 225 -36.81 7.47 8.63
CA VAL A 225 -35.98 7.41 9.84
C VAL A 225 -35.77 8.80 10.43
N GLU A 226 -36.04 8.95 11.72
CA GLU A 226 -35.74 10.17 12.48
C GLU A 226 -34.28 10.20 12.94
N GLY A 227 -33.67 11.37 12.92
CA GLY A 227 -32.27 11.58 13.30
C GLY A 227 -31.89 13.07 13.24
N ILE A 228 -30.59 13.36 13.26
CA ILE A 228 -30.07 14.73 13.04
C ILE A 228 -29.67 14.89 11.59
N ASP A 229 -30.44 15.69 10.85
CA ASP A 229 -30.09 16.09 9.50
C ASP A 229 -28.97 17.13 9.53
N TYR A 230 -27.97 16.94 8.68
CA TYR A 230 -26.90 17.89 8.47
C TYR A 230 -26.38 17.84 7.04
N GLN A 231 -25.70 18.90 6.61
CA GLN A 231 -25.22 19.04 5.24
C GLN A 231 -23.74 19.35 5.20
N LEU A 232 -23.07 18.71 4.24
CA LEU A 232 -21.68 18.97 3.87
C LEU A 232 -21.63 19.42 2.42
N VAL A 233 -20.84 20.44 2.12
CA VAL A 233 -20.57 20.91 0.76
C VAL A 233 -19.25 20.34 0.31
N TYR A 234 -19.28 19.64 -0.82
CA TYR A 234 -18.12 19.09 -1.50
C TYR A 234 -17.79 20.03 -2.64
N LEU A 235 -16.55 20.51 -2.69
CA LEU A 235 -16.16 21.57 -3.60
C LEU A 235 -14.80 21.27 -4.22
N ASN A 236 -14.74 21.34 -5.55
CA ASN A 236 -13.50 21.35 -6.32
C ASN A 236 -13.30 22.72 -6.95
N ALA A 237 -12.05 23.17 -7.01
CA ALA A 237 -11.73 24.45 -7.60
C ALA A 237 -10.32 24.46 -8.22
N THR A 238 -10.11 25.34 -9.20
CA THR A 238 -8.84 25.45 -9.93
C THR A 238 -8.46 26.91 -10.14
N GLY A 239 -7.27 27.19 -10.69
CA GLY A 239 -6.86 28.55 -11.08
C GLY A 239 -6.18 29.38 -9.99
N TYR A 240 -6.11 28.90 -8.75
CA TYR A 240 -5.44 29.59 -7.64
C TYR A 240 -4.07 29.00 -7.29
N ASN A 241 -3.25 29.76 -6.56
CA ASN A 241 -2.04 29.24 -5.92
C ASN A 241 -2.42 28.50 -4.62
N GLU A 242 -2.27 27.17 -4.61
CA GLU A 242 -2.69 26.32 -3.48
C GLU A 242 -2.06 26.72 -2.14
N GLU A 243 -0.79 27.11 -2.12
CA GLU A 243 -0.10 27.48 -0.87
C GLU A 243 -0.63 28.82 -0.33
N GLN A 244 -0.86 29.80 -1.19
CA GLN A 244 -1.41 31.09 -0.80
C GLN A 244 -2.86 30.96 -0.34
N LEU A 245 -3.68 30.19 -1.07
CA LEU A 245 -5.05 29.91 -0.68
C LEU A 245 -5.08 29.21 0.68
N GLN A 246 -4.26 28.17 0.89
CA GLN A 246 -4.23 27.42 2.15
C GLN A 246 -3.89 28.33 3.35
N LYS A 247 -2.95 29.29 3.18
CA LYS A 247 -2.61 30.24 4.26
C LYS A 247 -3.80 31.10 4.65
N LYS A 248 -4.54 31.62 3.66
CA LYS A 248 -5.76 32.40 3.92
C LYS A 248 -6.86 31.51 4.50
N TYR A 249 -7.04 30.31 3.95
CA TYR A 249 -8.04 29.32 4.37
C TYR A 249 -7.93 29.01 5.86
N VAL A 250 -6.74 28.64 6.34
CA VAL A 250 -6.52 28.37 7.78
C VAL A 250 -6.79 29.59 8.66
N SER A 251 -6.55 30.81 8.16
CA SER A 251 -6.75 32.03 8.94
C SER A 251 -8.20 32.53 8.98
N GLN A 252 -8.97 32.32 7.91
CA GLN A 252 -10.32 32.85 7.76
C GLN A 252 -11.40 31.79 8.04
N LEU A 253 -11.08 30.52 7.84
CA LEU A 253 -11.91 29.34 8.10
C LEU A 253 -11.11 28.37 8.98
N PRO A 254 -10.86 28.72 10.26
CA PRO A 254 -10.11 27.84 11.16
C PRO A 254 -10.87 26.52 11.34
N THR A 255 -10.13 25.41 11.38
CA THR A 255 -10.71 24.10 11.70
C THR A 255 -11.17 24.10 13.15
N ASP A 256 -12.46 23.85 13.38
CA ASP A 256 -13.05 23.77 14.70
C ASP A 256 -13.85 22.48 14.90
N TRP A 257 -13.85 22.00 16.14
CA TRP A 257 -14.71 20.91 16.57
C TRP A 257 -15.99 21.52 17.14
N GLY A 258 -17.11 21.24 16.49
CA GLY A 258 -18.39 21.77 16.95
C GLY A 258 -19.56 20.94 16.45
N HIS A 259 -20.71 21.61 16.32
CA HIS A 259 -21.98 20.97 15.98
C HIS A 259 -22.30 19.82 16.96
N ASP A 260 -22.14 20.09 18.25
CA ASP A 260 -22.28 19.09 19.30
C ASP A 260 -23.67 18.47 19.28
N VAL A 261 -23.69 17.14 19.43
CA VAL A 261 -24.92 16.36 19.51
C VAL A 261 -24.84 15.47 20.74
N SER A 262 -25.90 15.47 21.56
CA SER A 262 -26.06 14.53 22.65
C SER A 262 -26.97 13.37 22.22
N TYR A 263 -26.62 12.16 22.65
CA TYR A 263 -27.43 10.98 22.41
C TYR A 263 -27.44 10.03 23.59
N HIS A 264 -28.54 9.29 23.69
CA HIS A 264 -28.69 8.16 24.59
C HIS A 264 -29.57 7.13 23.91
N TYR A 265 -29.04 5.93 23.71
CA TYR A 265 -29.73 4.81 23.08
C TYR A 265 -29.58 3.54 23.90
N VAL A 266 -30.68 2.80 24.05
CA VAL A 266 -30.76 1.54 24.77
C VAL A 266 -31.51 0.53 23.90
N TYR A 267 -30.93 -0.64 23.74
CA TYR A 267 -31.56 -1.76 23.04
C TYR A 267 -32.23 -2.70 24.05
N LYS A 268 -33.56 -2.84 23.96
CA LYS A 268 -34.35 -3.74 24.82
C LYS A 268 -35.50 -4.33 24.01
N GLU A 269 -35.79 -5.62 24.22
CA GLU A 269 -36.92 -6.32 23.61
C GLU A 269 -36.97 -6.23 22.06
N GLY A 270 -35.80 -6.21 21.41
CA GLY A 270 -35.72 -6.14 19.95
C GLY A 270 -35.88 -4.73 19.37
N GLN A 271 -36.02 -3.71 20.22
CA GLN A 271 -36.21 -2.31 19.81
C GLN A 271 -35.06 -1.44 20.31
N LEU A 272 -34.59 -0.53 19.44
CA LEU A 272 -33.67 0.53 19.81
C LEU A 272 -34.47 1.75 20.23
N LYS A 273 -34.44 2.10 21.52
CA LYS A 273 -35.11 3.27 22.08
C LYS A 273 -34.08 4.29 22.55
N GLY A 274 -34.36 5.56 22.31
CA GLY A 274 -33.42 6.62 22.62
C GLY A 274 -33.68 7.86 21.78
N SER A 275 -32.83 8.86 21.94
CA SER A 275 -32.89 10.07 21.12
C SER A 275 -31.50 10.64 20.87
N ILE A 276 -31.40 11.40 19.80
CA ILE A 276 -30.24 12.19 19.42
C ILE A 276 -30.71 13.62 19.21
N LYS A 277 -30.02 14.61 19.79
CA LYS A 277 -30.42 16.03 19.77
C LYS A 277 -29.21 16.95 19.66
N PRO A 278 -29.31 18.08 18.95
CA PRO A 278 -28.28 19.10 18.98
C PRO A 278 -28.15 19.64 20.40
N VAL A 279 -26.92 19.86 20.85
CA VAL A 279 -26.65 20.54 22.11
C VAL A 279 -26.87 22.03 21.89
N SER A 280 -27.80 22.62 22.64
CA SER A 280 -27.88 24.08 22.77
C SER A 280 -26.90 24.57 23.85
N ASP A 281 -26.27 25.72 23.64
CA ASP A 281 -25.24 26.31 24.52
C ASP A 281 -25.66 26.46 26.01
N GLU A 282 -26.97 26.43 26.30
CA GLU A 282 -27.53 26.55 27.66
C GLU A 282 -27.68 25.22 28.42
N ALA A 283 -27.43 24.07 27.78
CA ALA A 283 -27.59 22.75 28.42
C ALA A 283 -26.31 22.33 29.14
N SER A 284 -26.19 22.74 30.40
CA SER A 284 -25.18 22.22 31.34
C SER A 284 -25.34 20.72 31.54
N SER A 285 -24.24 19.99 31.40
CA SER A 285 -24.09 18.55 31.58
C SER A 285 -24.45 18.09 33.00
N GLU A 286 -25.73 17.84 33.27
CA GLU A 286 -26.16 17.19 34.53
C GLU A 286 -26.45 15.69 34.37
N ASN A 287 -26.77 15.20 33.16
CA ASN A 287 -27.03 13.78 32.93
C ASN A 287 -25.77 13.00 32.54
N LYS A 288 -25.26 12.19 33.48
CA LYS A 288 -24.11 11.27 33.26
C LYS A 288 -24.37 10.16 32.23
N GLU A 289 -25.62 9.98 31.80
CA GLU A 289 -26.03 8.92 30.87
C GLU A 289 -26.04 9.35 29.39
N GLU A 290 -25.94 10.66 29.10
CA GLU A 290 -25.90 11.18 27.73
C GLU A 290 -24.46 11.23 27.20
N GLN A 291 -24.25 10.62 26.04
CA GLN A 291 -22.99 10.70 25.31
C GLN A 291 -22.99 11.92 24.40
N ARG A 292 -21.86 12.63 24.31
CA ARG A 292 -21.67 13.77 23.40
C ARG A 292 -20.69 13.41 22.30
N ILE A 293 -21.02 13.82 21.08
CA ILE A 293 -20.16 13.73 19.91
C ILE A 293 -20.18 15.04 19.14
N SER A 294 -19.04 15.35 18.54
CA SER A 294 -18.81 16.56 17.75
C SER A 294 -18.19 16.15 16.43
N ARG A 295 -18.23 17.07 15.46
CA ARG A 295 -17.62 16.87 14.14
C ARG A 295 -16.86 18.12 13.71
N LEU A 296 -15.95 17.95 12.78
CA LEU A 296 -15.26 19.07 12.15
C LEU A 296 -16.21 19.89 11.28
N ASN A 297 -15.98 21.19 11.25
CA ASN A 297 -16.67 22.12 10.35
C ASN A 297 -16.11 22.05 8.91
N GLN A 298 -14.81 21.79 8.75
CA GLN A 298 -14.16 21.76 7.44
C GLN A 298 -12.93 20.85 7.36
N THR A 299 -12.55 20.50 6.13
CA THR A 299 -11.24 19.92 5.79
C THR A 299 -10.78 20.41 4.42
N SER A 300 -9.47 20.47 4.23
CA SER A 300 -8.80 20.79 2.97
C SER A 300 -7.88 19.64 2.58
N ARG A 301 -7.92 19.27 1.29
CA ARG A 301 -7.14 18.17 0.72
C ARG A 301 -5.66 18.50 0.58
N TYR A 302 -5.35 19.76 0.26
CA TYR A 302 -4.00 20.23 -0.03
C TYR A 302 -2.93 19.88 1.03
N PRO A 303 -3.12 20.18 2.34
CA PRO A 303 -2.09 19.91 3.34
C PRO A 303 -1.76 18.42 3.47
N ASN A 304 -2.77 17.54 3.35
CA ASN A 304 -2.57 16.09 3.47
C ASN A 304 -1.85 15.52 2.25
N VAL A 305 -2.29 15.86 1.03
CA VAL A 305 -1.60 15.47 -0.20
C VAL A 305 -0.14 15.97 -0.21
N ARG A 306 0.09 17.22 0.22
CA ARG A 306 1.45 17.78 0.33
C ARG A 306 2.30 17.03 1.36
N SER A 307 1.73 16.70 2.52
CA SER A 307 2.40 15.95 3.57
C SER A 307 2.79 14.55 3.09
N ASP A 308 1.86 13.83 2.47
CA ASP A 308 2.08 12.47 1.97
C ASP A 308 3.12 12.43 0.85
N ARG A 309 3.06 13.38 -0.10
CA ARG A 309 4.08 13.52 -1.15
C ARG A 309 5.46 13.78 -0.56
N ARG A 310 5.56 14.64 0.45
CA ARG A 310 6.84 14.96 1.11
C ARG A 310 7.39 13.74 1.87
N GLN A 311 6.58 13.12 2.73
CA GLN A 311 7.01 11.99 3.55
C GLN A 311 7.34 10.77 2.68
N GLY A 312 6.46 10.46 1.73
CA GLY A 312 6.65 9.39 0.75
C GLY A 312 7.87 9.58 -0.13
N GLY A 313 8.08 10.80 -0.64
CA GLY A 313 9.26 11.13 -1.43
C GLY A 313 10.57 10.93 -0.66
N ILE A 314 10.62 11.36 0.62
CA ILE A 314 11.79 11.13 1.49
C ILE A 314 12.00 9.63 1.73
N PHE A 315 10.93 8.88 2.04
CA PHE A 315 11.02 7.44 2.30
C PHE A 315 11.52 6.67 1.08
N LEU A 316 10.96 6.96 -0.11
CA LEU A 316 11.39 6.37 -1.37
C LEU A 316 12.85 6.72 -1.71
N TYR A 317 13.25 7.98 -1.49
CA TYR A 317 14.64 8.41 -1.67
C TYR A 317 15.60 7.61 -0.79
N VAL A 318 15.31 7.46 0.50
CA VAL A 318 16.14 6.69 1.43
C VAL A 318 16.21 5.22 1.02
N ALA A 319 15.06 4.61 0.67
CA ALA A 319 15.01 3.22 0.23
C ALA A 319 15.85 2.98 -1.04
N LEU A 320 15.76 3.87 -2.03
CA LEU A 320 16.57 3.80 -3.25
C LEU A 320 18.06 4.00 -2.96
N PHE A 321 18.41 4.99 -2.14
CA PHE A 321 19.80 5.29 -1.80
C PHE A 321 20.46 4.13 -1.05
N VAL A 322 19.81 3.61 -0.01
CA VAL A 322 20.29 2.45 0.76
C VAL A 322 20.35 1.21 -0.15
N GLY A 323 19.32 1.00 -0.98
CA GLY A 323 19.31 -0.08 -1.96
C GLY A 323 20.51 -0.03 -2.91
N MET A 324 20.83 1.14 -3.45
CA MET A 324 22.00 1.33 -4.32
C MET A 324 23.32 1.05 -3.60
N ILE A 325 23.49 1.52 -2.36
CA ILE A 325 24.68 1.23 -1.55
C ILE A 325 24.83 -0.28 -1.35
N VAL A 326 23.76 -0.95 -0.95
CA VAL A 326 23.74 -2.40 -0.72
C VAL A 326 24.12 -3.14 -2.00
N LEU A 327 23.56 -2.74 -3.13
CA LEU A 327 23.80 -3.35 -4.43
C LEU A 327 25.27 -3.19 -4.85
N ILE A 328 25.84 -1.99 -4.78
CA ILE A 328 27.26 -1.75 -5.12
C ILE A 328 28.18 -2.50 -4.16
N THR A 329 27.89 -2.46 -2.86
CA THR A 329 28.70 -3.12 -1.82
C THR A 329 28.72 -4.63 -2.00
N THR A 330 27.57 -5.25 -2.27
CA THR A 330 27.46 -6.69 -2.48
C THR A 330 28.12 -7.13 -3.79
N ALA A 331 27.96 -6.38 -4.88
CA ALA A 331 28.66 -6.64 -6.14
C ALA A 331 30.19 -6.53 -5.97
N SER A 332 30.67 -5.50 -5.26
CA SER A 332 32.08 -5.31 -4.94
C SER A 332 32.62 -6.43 -4.04
N THR A 333 31.87 -6.84 -3.02
CA THR A 333 32.24 -7.96 -2.14
C THR A 333 32.43 -9.26 -2.92
N LEU A 334 31.54 -9.53 -3.89
CA LEU A 334 31.66 -10.70 -4.75
C LEU A 334 32.91 -10.64 -5.63
N MET A 335 33.19 -9.47 -6.22
CA MET A 335 34.38 -9.23 -7.03
C MET A 335 35.68 -9.42 -6.24
N VAL A 336 35.79 -8.82 -5.05
CA VAL A 336 36.96 -8.96 -4.16
C VAL A 336 37.21 -10.42 -3.80
N ARG A 337 36.14 -11.17 -3.56
CA ARG A 337 36.26 -12.61 -3.31
C ARG A 337 36.86 -13.35 -4.50
N GLN A 338 36.37 -13.09 -5.71
CA GLN A 338 36.88 -13.72 -6.92
C GLN A 338 38.33 -13.33 -7.20
N PHE A 339 38.73 -12.10 -6.86
CA PHE A 339 40.11 -11.67 -6.90
C PHE A 339 41.01 -12.53 -5.98
N PHE A 340 40.59 -12.80 -4.75
CA PHE A 340 41.33 -13.70 -3.85
C PHE A 340 41.37 -15.16 -4.34
N GLU A 341 40.30 -15.63 -5.00
CA GLU A 341 40.27 -16.97 -5.61
C GLU A 341 41.24 -17.05 -6.80
N ALA A 342 41.35 -16.00 -7.63
CA ALA A 342 42.33 -15.92 -8.72
C ALA A 342 43.77 -16.09 -8.26
N GLY A 343 44.15 -15.43 -7.16
CA GLY A 343 45.49 -15.55 -6.58
C GLY A 343 45.81 -16.99 -6.14
N ARG A 344 44.82 -17.73 -5.62
CA ARG A 344 45.00 -19.13 -5.21
C ARG A 344 45.09 -20.09 -6.40
N GLU A 345 44.43 -19.78 -7.50
CA GLU A 345 44.39 -20.63 -8.70
C GLU A 345 45.52 -20.35 -9.69
N LYS A 346 46.24 -19.23 -9.51
CA LYS A 346 47.40 -18.86 -10.35
C LYS A 346 48.38 -20.02 -10.55
N GLN A 347 48.77 -20.71 -9.47
CA GLN A 347 49.72 -21.83 -9.56
C GLN A 347 49.15 -23.00 -10.37
N ASN A 348 47.88 -23.35 -10.17
CA ASN A 348 47.22 -24.42 -10.93
C ASN A 348 47.15 -24.08 -12.43
N TYR A 349 46.89 -22.81 -12.75
CA TYR A 349 46.85 -22.35 -14.13
C TYR A 349 48.23 -22.38 -14.81
N GLN A 350 49.28 -21.99 -14.09
CA GLN A 350 50.67 -22.08 -14.59
C GLN A 350 51.07 -23.54 -14.86
N LEU A 351 50.69 -24.48 -14.00
CA LEU A 351 50.92 -25.92 -14.23
C LEU A 351 50.18 -26.41 -15.49
N LEU A 352 48.92 -26.02 -15.68
CA LEU A 352 48.16 -26.38 -16.89
C LEU A 352 48.79 -25.82 -18.17
N GLN A 353 49.37 -24.62 -18.11
CA GLN A 353 50.14 -24.08 -19.24
C GLN A 353 51.42 -24.88 -19.51
N GLN A 354 52.15 -25.29 -18.46
CA GLN A 354 53.37 -26.10 -18.60
C GLN A 354 53.10 -27.48 -19.23
N ILE A 355 51.92 -28.05 -19.00
CA ILE A 355 51.48 -29.33 -19.60
C ILE A 355 50.97 -29.13 -21.05
N GLY A 356 51.01 -27.90 -21.58
CA GLY A 356 50.74 -27.59 -22.98
C GLY A 356 49.30 -27.15 -23.28
N ILE A 357 48.49 -26.82 -22.28
CA ILE A 357 47.13 -26.33 -22.52
C ILE A 357 47.19 -24.89 -23.07
N PRO A 358 46.54 -24.60 -24.21
CA PRO A 358 46.62 -23.28 -24.83
C PRO A 358 45.91 -22.21 -23.99
N LYS A 359 46.54 -21.03 -23.89
CA LYS A 359 46.03 -19.86 -23.14
C LYS A 359 44.58 -19.49 -23.49
N LYS A 360 44.19 -19.58 -24.77
CA LYS A 360 42.82 -19.28 -25.23
C LYS A 360 41.78 -20.19 -24.56
N THR A 361 42.10 -21.46 -24.36
CA THR A 361 41.20 -22.44 -23.73
C THR A 361 41.11 -22.21 -22.23
N LEU A 362 42.22 -21.87 -21.61
CA LEU A 362 42.26 -21.51 -20.20
C LEU A 362 41.51 -20.19 -19.91
N ARG A 363 41.62 -19.17 -20.76
CA ARG A 363 40.79 -17.95 -20.68
C ARG A 363 39.30 -18.28 -20.68
N ARG A 364 38.87 -19.16 -21.59
CA ARG A 364 37.47 -19.60 -21.69
C ARG A 364 36.98 -20.31 -20.43
N ALA A 365 37.85 -21.08 -19.78
CA ALA A 365 37.55 -21.71 -18.50
C ALA A 365 37.25 -20.68 -17.40
N VAL A 366 38.05 -19.62 -17.30
CA VAL A 366 37.85 -18.53 -16.32
C VAL A 366 36.52 -17.81 -16.57
N TYR A 367 36.19 -17.48 -17.83
CA TYR A 367 34.89 -16.89 -18.18
C TYR A 367 33.71 -17.76 -17.73
N HIS A 368 33.79 -19.09 -17.96
CA HIS A 368 32.74 -20.02 -17.53
C HIS A 368 32.65 -20.15 -16.01
N GLN A 369 33.79 -20.25 -15.33
CA GLN A 369 33.84 -20.37 -13.87
C GLN A 369 33.22 -19.16 -13.18
N ASN A 370 33.62 -17.95 -13.59
CA ASN A 370 33.04 -16.72 -13.06
C ASN A 370 31.55 -16.61 -13.41
N ALA A 371 31.13 -17.06 -14.60
CA ALA A 371 29.73 -17.01 -14.99
C ALA A 371 28.85 -17.85 -14.05
N TRP A 372 29.32 -19.04 -13.68
CA TRP A 372 28.63 -19.92 -12.73
C TRP A 372 28.59 -19.42 -11.29
N ILE A 373 29.33 -18.35 -10.97
CA ILE A 373 29.31 -17.70 -9.66
C ILE A 373 28.40 -16.47 -9.69
N PHE A 374 28.59 -15.59 -10.68
CA PHE A 374 27.84 -14.33 -10.79
C PHE A 374 26.39 -14.52 -11.23
N PHE A 375 26.13 -15.24 -12.32
CA PHE A 375 24.78 -15.33 -12.88
C PHE A 375 23.77 -15.99 -11.92
N PRO A 376 24.11 -17.08 -11.21
CA PRO A 376 23.16 -17.69 -10.27
C PRO A 376 22.89 -16.79 -9.06
N THR A 377 23.87 -16.01 -8.60
CA THR A 377 23.72 -15.01 -7.54
C THR A 377 22.77 -13.89 -7.97
N MET A 378 23.03 -13.32 -9.15
CA MET A 378 22.19 -12.29 -9.74
C MET A 378 20.75 -12.79 -9.97
N LEU A 379 20.59 -13.95 -10.61
CA LEU A 379 19.29 -14.51 -10.95
C LEU A 379 18.47 -14.85 -9.70
N LEU A 380 19.10 -15.42 -8.66
CA LEU A 380 18.40 -15.72 -7.42
C LEU A 380 17.93 -14.43 -6.72
N ALA A 381 18.77 -13.39 -6.70
CA ALA A 381 18.43 -12.10 -6.12
C ALA A 381 17.28 -11.43 -6.86
N THR A 382 17.33 -11.35 -8.19
CA THR A 382 16.28 -10.74 -9.01
C THR A 382 14.97 -11.51 -8.96
N THR A 383 15.02 -12.85 -8.89
CA THR A 383 13.82 -13.68 -8.74
C THR A 383 13.19 -13.48 -7.37
N HIS A 384 13.97 -13.42 -6.29
CA HIS A 384 13.44 -13.11 -4.95
C HIS A 384 12.82 -11.72 -4.90
N GLY A 385 13.52 -10.71 -5.43
CA GLY A 385 13.01 -9.34 -5.50
C GLY A 385 11.72 -9.25 -6.33
N SER A 386 11.68 -9.89 -7.50
CA SER A 386 10.49 -9.90 -8.37
C SER A 386 9.30 -10.62 -7.72
N PHE A 387 9.56 -11.74 -7.01
CA PHE A 387 8.53 -12.44 -6.25
C PHE A 387 7.97 -11.58 -5.11
N ALA A 388 8.82 -10.84 -4.40
CA ALA A 388 8.37 -9.91 -3.37
C ALA A 388 7.51 -8.78 -3.97
N ILE A 389 7.92 -8.18 -5.09
CA ILE A 389 7.13 -7.16 -5.79
C ILE A 389 5.78 -7.72 -6.24
N TYR A 390 5.75 -8.95 -6.75
CA TYR A 390 4.50 -9.63 -7.12
C TYR A 390 3.55 -9.77 -5.91
N MET A 391 4.05 -10.23 -4.75
CA MET A 391 3.26 -10.29 -3.52
C MET A 391 2.76 -8.92 -3.06
N LEU A 392 3.57 -7.87 -3.20
CA LEU A 392 3.16 -6.50 -2.87
C LEU A 392 2.11 -5.93 -3.85
N THR A 393 2.13 -6.36 -5.10
CA THR A 393 1.13 -5.97 -6.11
C THR A 393 -0.25 -6.53 -5.76
N GLU A 394 -0.31 -7.76 -5.26
CA GLU A 394 -1.55 -8.35 -4.75
C GLU A 394 -2.06 -7.63 -3.49
N LEU A 395 -1.15 -7.11 -2.66
CA LEU A 395 -1.51 -6.39 -1.43
C LEU A 395 -2.00 -4.96 -1.70
N VAL A 396 -1.31 -4.23 -2.58
CA VAL A 396 -1.66 -2.87 -3.00
C VAL A 396 -2.01 -2.90 -4.47
N GLN A 397 -3.25 -3.28 -4.75
CA GLN A 397 -3.80 -3.27 -6.10
C GLN A 397 -3.70 -1.86 -6.70
N ASP A 398 -3.42 -1.82 -8.02
CA ASP A 398 -3.24 -0.62 -8.85
C ASP A 398 -2.01 0.24 -8.54
N ALA A 399 -1.14 -0.15 -7.60
CA ALA A 399 0.12 0.54 -7.35
C ALA A 399 1.13 0.38 -8.51
N ASN A 400 1.87 1.45 -8.82
CA ASN A 400 2.85 1.45 -9.89
C ASN A 400 4.25 1.06 -9.40
N TYR A 401 4.60 -0.22 -9.50
CA TYR A 401 5.91 -0.75 -9.12
C TYR A 401 7.02 -0.61 -10.16
N TRP A 402 6.83 0.22 -11.21
CA TRP A 402 7.82 0.39 -12.28
C TRP A 402 9.24 0.68 -11.76
N VAL A 403 9.38 1.55 -10.76
CA VAL A 403 10.69 1.90 -10.18
C VAL A 403 11.36 0.69 -9.53
N ALA A 404 10.61 -0.21 -8.90
CA ALA A 404 11.17 -1.44 -8.33
C ALA A 404 11.62 -2.41 -9.43
N TYR A 405 10.87 -2.54 -10.53
CA TYR A 405 11.29 -3.34 -11.68
C TYR A 405 12.52 -2.75 -12.40
N LEU A 406 12.61 -1.42 -12.49
CA LEU A 406 13.81 -0.73 -12.96
C LEU A 406 15.02 -1.07 -12.08
N PHE A 407 14.83 -1.16 -10.76
CA PHE A 407 15.89 -1.54 -9.84
C PHE A 407 16.34 -3.00 -10.01
N CYS A 408 15.44 -3.93 -10.35
CA CYS A 408 15.81 -5.29 -10.79
C CYS A 408 16.70 -5.25 -12.03
N PHE A 409 16.36 -4.42 -13.03
CA PHE A 409 17.18 -4.24 -14.23
C PHE A 409 18.56 -3.65 -13.92
N ILE A 410 18.63 -2.63 -13.05
CA ILE A 410 19.90 -2.04 -12.59
C ILE A 410 20.75 -3.10 -11.87
N THR A 411 20.14 -3.97 -11.07
CA THR A 411 20.83 -5.10 -10.42
C THR A 411 21.46 -6.02 -11.45
N ILE A 412 20.73 -6.40 -12.50
CA ILE A 412 21.25 -7.22 -13.59
C ILE A 412 22.44 -6.53 -14.27
N PHE A 413 22.29 -5.25 -14.58
CA PHE A 413 23.32 -4.45 -15.24
C PHE A 413 24.62 -4.37 -14.41
N ILE A 414 24.51 -4.07 -13.11
CA ILE A 414 25.67 -3.92 -12.22
C ILE A 414 26.37 -5.26 -11.99
N PHE A 415 25.62 -6.34 -11.74
CA PHE A 415 26.23 -7.67 -11.57
C PHE A 415 26.89 -8.17 -12.86
N THR A 416 26.30 -7.88 -14.02
CA THR A 416 26.90 -8.20 -15.33
C THR A 416 28.18 -7.39 -15.56
N SER A 417 28.18 -6.09 -15.22
CA SER A 417 29.37 -5.24 -15.30
C SER A 417 30.48 -5.73 -14.36
N ALA A 418 30.12 -6.07 -13.12
CA ALA A 418 31.03 -6.64 -12.15
C ALA A 418 31.61 -7.99 -12.62
N TYR A 419 30.82 -8.84 -13.28
CA TYR A 419 31.30 -10.08 -13.89
C TYR A 419 32.40 -9.85 -14.95
N PHE A 420 32.17 -8.91 -15.88
CA PHE A 420 33.16 -8.61 -16.92
C PHE A 420 34.44 -8.02 -16.32
N LEU A 421 34.30 -7.08 -15.38
CA LEU A 421 35.42 -6.46 -14.70
C LEU A 421 36.23 -7.50 -13.92
N THR A 422 35.56 -8.33 -13.13
CA THR A 422 36.17 -9.42 -12.36
C THR A 422 36.92 -10.38 -13.26
N THR A 423 36.32 -10.78 -14.38
CA THR A 423 36.96 -11.72 -15.30
C THR A 423 38.22 -11.13 -15.94
N ASN A 424 38.20 -9.85 -16.32
CA ASN A 424 39.39 -9.20 -16.85
C ASN A 424 40.52 -9.13 -15.81
N PHE A 425 40.21 -8.78 -14.57
CA PHE A 425 41.19 -8.79 -13.47
C PHE A 425 41.73 -10.21 -13.19
N TYR A 426 40.84 -11.20 -13.16
CA TYR A 426 41.20 -12.60 -12.96
C TYR A 426 42.20 -13.07 -14.01
N LEU A 427 41.93 -12.80 -15.29
CA LEU A 427 42.82 -13.17 -16.39
C LEU A 427 44.19 -12.51 -16.26
N ARG A 428 44.24 -11.23 -15.87
CA ARG A 428 45.50 -10.52 -15.68
C ARG A 428 46.38 -11.17 -14.62
N ILE A 429 45.82 -11.47 -13.44
CA ILE A 429 46.56 -12.07 -12.30
C ILE A 429 47.18 -13.42 -12.66
N VAL A 430 46.45 -14.17 -13.48
CA VAL A 430 46.75 -15.55 -13.82
C VAL A 430 47.67 -15.66 -15.05
N GLU A 431 47.72 -14.62 -15.89
CA GLU A 431 48.63 -14.53 -17.05
C GLU A 431 49.95 -13.83 -16.75
N GLU A 432 49.98 -12.95 -15.74
CA GLU A 432 51.21 -12.50 -15.06
C GLU A 432 51.87 -13.66 -14.32
#